data_AF-A0A0R2UXS2-F1
#
_entry.id   AF-A0A0R2UXS2-F1
#
_cell.length_a   1.000
_cell.length_b   1.000
_cell.length_c   1.000
_cell.angle_alpha   90.00
_cell.angle_beta   90.00
_cell.angle_gamma   90.00
#
_symmetry.space_group_name_H-M   'P 1'
#
loop_
_entity.id
_entity.type
_entity.pdbx_description
1 polymer ?
#
loop_
_entity_poly.entity_id
_entity_poly.type
_entity_poly.pdbx_seq_one_letter_code
_entity_poly.pdbx_strand_id
1 'polypeptide(L)'
;METKFKLPATFLKKWMTTAGEKPLNPIEVEAQWPNTEKAMRWQLIETKLVKDHHIHVHREELIDFVTGEVIARMRQFGREMTPEEAQPIAVNLLQERQQAEQYSEQLLQRKLMQFVLGAFGKKEIKSTYADFIKEVNKSKK
;
A
#
# COMPACT_ATOMS: atom_id res chain seq x y z
N MET A 1 -16.48 -6.92 -7.34
CA MET A 1 -15.19 -6.73 -8.04
C MET A 1 -15.35 -7.36 -9.41
N GLU A 2 -15.15 -6.60 -10.49
CA GLU A 2 -15.48 -7.08 -11.86
C GLU A 2 -14.38 -7.96 -12.48
N THR A 3 -13.18 -7.98 -11.89
CA THR A 3 -12.06 -8.84 -12.30
C THR A 3 -12.33 -10.30 -11.89
N LYS A 4 -12.85 -11.10 -12.83
CA LYS A 4 -13.24 -12.50 -12.59
C LYS A 4 -12.05 -13.44 -12.73
N PHE A 5 -11.49 -13.88 -11.60
CA PHE A 5 -10.59 -15.04 -11.55
C PHE A 5 -10.90 -15.92 -10.33
N LYS A 6 -10.62 -17.22 -10.44
CA LYS A 6 -11.00 -18.22 -9.43
C LYS A 6 -9.93 -18.31 -8.34
N LEU A 7 -10.35 -18.10 -7.09
CA LEU A 7 -9.54 -18.38 -5.91
C LEU A 7 -9.95 -19.74 -5.33
N PRO A 8 -9.01 -20.54 -4.80
CA PRO A 8 -9.31 -21.81 -4.14
C PRO A 8 -9.90 -21.55 -2.73
N ALA A 9 -11.13 -21.03 -2.67
CA ALA A 9 -11.76 -20.54 -1.44
C ALA A 9 -11.78 -21.57 -0.31
N THR A 10 -12.11 -22.83 -0.61
CA THR A 10 -12.12 -23.91 0.39
C THR A 10 -10.74 -24.14 1.01
N PHE A 11 -9.68 -24.07 0.22
CA PHE A 11 -8.31 -24.20 0.72
C PHE A 11 -7.92 -22.99 1.56
N LEU A 12 -8.17 -21.78 1.06
CA LEU A 12 -7.81 -20.54 1.74
C LEU A 12 -8.55 -20.36 3.07
N LYS A 13 -9.83 -20.73 3.15
CA LYS A 13 -10.60 -20.76 4.40
C LYS A 13 -10.00 -21.74 5.42
N LYS A 14 -9.62 -22.95 4.99
CA LYS A 14 -8.91 -23.92 5.85
C LYS A 14 -7.51 -23.43 6.25
N TRP A 15 -6.86 -22.67 5.38
CA TRP A 15 -5.58 -22.05 5.70
C TRP A 15 -5.76 -20.99 6.79
N MET A 16 -6.82 -20.17 6.76
CA MET A 16 -7.12 -19.20 7.83
C MET A 16 -7.36 -19.84 9.21
N THR A 17 -7.87 -21.08 9.27
CA THR A 17 -8.01 -21.81 10.54
C THR A 17 -6.69 -22.38 11.07
N THR A 18 -5.60 -22.33 10.29
CA THR A 18 -4.31 -22.96 10.64
C THR A 18 -3.10 -22.02 10.57
N ALA A 19 -3.21 -20.89 9.87
CA ALA A 19 -2.08 -20.08 9.43
C ALA A 19 -1.85 -18.78 10.22
N GLY A 20 -2.12 -18.77 11.53
CA GLY A 20 -1.89 -17.57 12.35
C GLY A 20 -1.56 -17.89 13.80
N GLU A 21 -1.02 -16.90 14.51
CA GLU A 21 -0.78 -16.98 15.96
C GLU A 21 -2.09 -17.15 16.76
N LYS A 22 -3.22 -16.75 16.17
CA LYS A 22 -4.58 -16.97 16.68
C LYS A 22 -5.43 -17.68 15.61
N PRO A 23 -5.52 -19.01 15.64
CA PRO A 23 -6.40 -19.78 14.76
C PRO A 23 -7.84 -19.28 14.85
N LEU A 24 -8.44 -18.94 13.72
CA LEU A 24 -9.84 -18.53 13.66
C LEU A 24 -10.76 -19.75 13.69
N ASN A 25 -11.88 -19.65 14.39
CA ASN A 25 -12.91 -20.68 14.33
C ASN A 25 -13.71 -20.58 13.01
N PRO A 26 -14.49 -21.61 12.63
CA PRO A 26 -15.22 -21.62 11.35
C PRO A 26 -16.19 -20.43 11.18
N ILE A 27 -16.78 -19.94 12.26
CA ILE A 27 -17.73 -18.81 12.23
C ILE A 27 -16.97 -17.51 11.92
N GLU A 28 -15.82 -17.30 12.57
CA GLU A 28 -14.95 -16.15 12.33
C GLU A 28 -14.37 -16.14 10.92
N VAL A 29 -13.98 -17.32 10.39
CA VAL A 29 -13.49 -17.44 9.02
C VAL A 29 -14.58 -17.04 8.02
N GLU A 30 -15.81 -17.51 8.19
CA GLU A 30 -16.91 -17.11 7.30
C GLU A 30 -17.22 -15.62 7.39
N ALA A 31 -17.16 -15.03 8.60
CA ALA A 31 -17.37 -13.60 8.79
C ALA A 31 -16.26 -12.73 8.16
N GLN A 32 -14.99 -13.17 8.25
CA GLN A 32 -13.83 -12.42 7.73
C GLN A 32 -13.53 -12.72 6.25
N TRP A 33 -14.07 -13.82 5.71
CA TRP A 33 -13.79 -14.28 4.35
C TRP A 33 -14.05 -13.21 3.28
N PRO A 34 -15.17 -12.46 3.27
CA PRO A 34 -15.42 -11.46 2.23
C PRO A 34 -14.34 -10.38 2.16
N ASN A 35 -13.87 -9.91 3.32
CA ASN A 35 -12.81 -8.90 3.40
C ASN A 35 -11.45 -9.48 3.02
N THR A 36 -11.16 -10.69 3.50
CA THR A 36 -9.90 -11.40 3.20
C THR A 36 -9.79 -11.72 1.72
N GLU A 37 -10.86 -12.23 1.11
CA GLU A 37 -10.91 -12.53 -0.32
C GLU A 37 -10.68 -11.25 -1.14
N LYS A 38 -11.34 -10.15 -0.76
CA LYS A 38 -11.15 -8.85 -1.44
C LYS A 38 -9.69 -8.36 -1.33
N ALA A 39 -9.07 -8.46 -0.16
CA ALA A 39 -7.68 -8.07 0.05
C ALA A 39 -6.71 -8.95 -0.77
N MET A 40 -6.88 -10.28 -0.74
CA MET A 40 -6.07 -11.21 -1.54
C MET A 40 -6.21 -10.95 -3.04
N ARG A 41 -7.43 -10.65 -3.51
CA ARG A 41 -7.64 -10.31 -4.93
C ARG A 41 -6.89 -9.04 -5.31
N TRP A 42 -6.93 -8.02 -4.46
CA TRP A 42 -6.16 -6.80 -4.69
C TRP A 42 -4.66 -7.07 -4.74
N GLN A 43 -4.12 -7.77 -3.75
CA GLN A 43 -2.70 -8.12 -3.72
C GLN A 43 -2.24 -8.86 -4.99
N LEU A 44 -3.06 -9.79 -5.51
CA LEU A 44 -2.77 -10.50 -6.75
C LEU A 44 -2.79 -9.60 -7.98
N ILE A 45 -3.74 -8.65 -8.04
CA ILE A 45 -3.80 -7.66 -9.11
C ILE A 45 -2.58 -6.73 -9.04
N GLU A 46 -2.25 -6.21 -7.86
CA GLU A 46 -1.08 -5.36 -7.64
C GLU A 46 0.20 -6.09 -8.06
N THR A 47 0.38 -7.34 -7.63
CA THR A 47 1.54 -8.17 -8.00
C THR A 47 1.62 -8.37 -9.51
N LYS A 48 0.49 -8.61 -10.18
CA LYS A 48 0.45 -8.77 -11.63
C LYS A 48 0.84 -7.48 -12.34
N LEU A 49 0.32 -6.33 -11.91
CA LEU A 49 0.65 -5.03 -12.48
C LEU A 49 2.13 -4.69 -12.30
N VAL A 50 2.67 -4.92 -11.11
CA VAL A 50 4.09 -4.74 -10.81
C VAL A 50 4.96 -5.55 -11.76
N LYS A 51 4.61 -6.82 -11.99
CA LYS A 51 5.35 -7.72 -12.90
C LYS A 51 5.21 -7.33 -14.36
N ASP A 52 3.99 -7.11 -14.85
CA ASP A 52 3.72 -6.88 -16.28
C ASP A 52 4.21 -5.51 -16.75
N HIS A 53 4.30 -4.53 -15.84
CA HIS A 53 4.76 -3.17 -16.15
C HIS A 53 6.15 -2.84 -15.59
N HIS A 54 6.90 -3.86 -15.12
CA HIS A 54 8.27 -3.71 -14.63
C HIS A 54 8.44 -2.61 -13.58
N ILE A 55 7.47 -2.52 -12.65
CA ILE A 55 7.49 -1.52 -11.58
C ILE A 55 8.49 -1.99 -10.52
N HIS A 56 9.74 -1.55 -10.62
CA HIS A 56 10.79 -1.91 -9.68
C HIS A 56 11.25 -0.70 -8.87
N VAL A 57 11.76 -0.98 -7.67
CA VAL A 57 12.41 0.03 -6.83
C VAL A 57 13.92 -0.10 -7.06
N HIS A 58 14.52 0.95 -7.62
CA HIS A 58 15.97 1.05 -7.70
C HIS A 58 16.55 1.61 -6.40
N ARG A 59 17.81 1.27 -6.10
CA ARG A 59 18.44 1.65 -4.84
C ARG A 59 18.58 3.15 -4.71
N GLU A 60 18.92 3.82 -5.79
CA GLU A 60 19.09 5.28 -5.86
C GLU A 60 17.74 5.97 -5.57
N GLU A 61 16.66 5.50 -6.22
CA GLU A 61 15.31 6.00 -5.97
C GLU A 61 14.85 5.77 -4.53
N LEU A 62 15.23 4.63 -3.94
CA LEU A 62 14.92 4.31 -2.55
C LEU A 62 15.64 5.25 -1.58
N ILE A 63 16.92 5.55 -1.84
CA ILE A 63 17.70 6.51 -1.04
C ILE A 63 17.05 7.91 -1.14
N ASP A 64 16.69 8.35 -2.33
CA ASP A 64 16.06 9.66 -2.54
C ASP A 64 14.70 9.76 -1.84
N PHE A 65 13.90 8.69 -1.93
CA PHE A 65 12.61 8.59 -1.24
C PHE A 65 12.77 8.69 0.28
N VAL A 66 13.65 7.88 0.87
CA VAL A 66 13.89 7.89 2.33
C VAL A 66 14.50 9.22 2.78
N THR A 67 15.35 9.84 1.96
CA THR A 67 15.89 11.19 2.23
C THR A 67 14.75 12.21 2.35
N GLY A 68 13.77 12.16 1.45
CA GLY A 68 12.57 12.99 1.54
C GLY A 68 11.74 12.74 2.80
N GLU A 69 11.57 11.48 3.19
CA GLU A 69 10.86 11.10 4.43
C GLU A 69 11.57 11.59 5.69
N VAL A 70 12.91 11.52 5.73
CA VAL A 70 13.73 12.05 6.83
C VAL A 70 13.53 13.56 6.97
N ILE A 71 13.60 14.32 5.87
CA ILE A 71 13.38 15.78 5.88
C ILE A 71 11.96 16.10 6.35
N ALA A 72 10.95 15.39 5.82
CA ALA A 72 9.56 15.58 6.20
C ALA A 72 9.34 15.34 7.69
N ARG A 73 9.93 14.27 8.24
CA ARG A 73 9.89 13.96 9.67
C ARG A 73 10.56 15.05 10.51
N MET A 74 11.72 15.55 10.10
CA MET A 74 12.40 16.64 10.82
C MET A 74 11.58 17.94 10.83
N ARG A 75 10.91 18.25 9.71
CA ARG A 75 10.00 19.40 9.62
C ARG A 75 8.82 19.29 10.59
N GLN A 76 8.30 18.09 10.83
CA GLN A 76 7.24 17.87 11.83
C GLN A 76 7.70 18.23 13.25
N PHE A 77 9.00 18.15 13.53
CA PHE A 77 9.61 18.60 14.80
C PHE A 77 10.07 20.07 14.77
N GLY A 78 9.70 20.84 13.74
CA GLY A 78 10.06 22.25 13.59
C GLY A 78 11.53 22.48 13.23
N ARG A 79 12.22 21.47 12.72
CA ARG A 79 13.63 21.58 12.28
C ARG A 79 13.71 21.52 10.75
N GLU A 80 14.44 22.44 10.16
CA GLU A 80 14.82 22.35 8.75
C GLU A 80 16.09 21.51 8.61
N MET A 81 16.14 20.72 7.55
CA MET A 81 17.26 19.85 7.21
C MET A 81 17.43 19.86 5.70
N THR A 82 18.66 20.00 5.24
CA THR A 82 18.99 19.96 3.82
C THR A 82 19.04 18.52 3.29
N PRO A 83 18.83 18.30 1.98
CA PRO A 83 19.02 16.98 1.37
C PRO A 83 20.41 16.38 1.63
N GLU A 84 21.45 17.20 1.61
CA GLU A 84 22.84 16.80 1.83
C GLU A 84 23.06 16.27 3.26
N GLU A 85 22.38 16.85 4.25
CA GLU A 85 22.42 16.38 5.64
C GLU A 85 21.54 15.13 5.87
N ALA A 86 20.42 15.03 5.15
CA ALA A 86 19.46 13.94 5.30
C ALA A 86 19.88 12.64 4.60
N GLN A 87 20.61 12.73 3.48
CA GLN A 87 20.98 11.57 2.67
C GLN A 87 21.85 10.54 3.42
N PRO A 88 22.88 10.93 4.21
CA PRO A 88 23.63 9.97 5.03
C PRO A 88 22.75 9.25 6.06
N ILE A 89 21.76 9.93 6.63
CA ILE A 89 20.81 9.35 7.57
C ILE A 89 19.93 8.31 6.86
N ALA A 90 19.42 8.65 5.67
CA ALA A 90 18.65 7.74 4.85
C ALA A 90 19.44 6.48 4.48
N VAL A 91 20.70 6.64 4.05
CA VAL A 91 21.59 5.49 3.75
C VAL A 91 21.81 4.61 4.98
N ASN A 92 21.96 5.20 6.17
CA ASN A 92 22.12 4.45 7.41
C ASN A 92 20.85 3.67 7.78
N LEU A 93 19.67 4.28 7.69
CA LEU A 93 18.39 3.60 7.93
C LEU A 93 18.22 2.38 7.00
N LEU A 94 18.64 2.51 5.75
CA LEU A 94 18.58 1.43 4.75
C LEU A 94 19.61 0.30 4.97
N GLN A 95 20.54 0.41 5.93
CA GLN A 95 21.40 -0.71 6.31
C GLN A 95 20.64 -1.78 7.11
N GLU A 96 19.59 -1.37 7.81
CA GLU A 96 18.73 -2.27 8.57
C GLU A 96 17.72 -2.91 7.60
N ARG A 97 17.81 -4.24 7.46
CA ARG A 97 17.09 -4.98 6.41
C ARG A 97 15.57 -4.80 6.51
N GLN A 98 15.02 -4.81 7.73
CA GLN A 98 13.58 -4.66 7.94
C GLN A 98 13.11 -3.26 7.51
N GLN A 99 13.83 -2.20 7.87
CA GLN A 99 13.56 -0.85 7.40
C GLN A 99 13.71 -0.72 5.88
N ALA A 100 14.74 -1.31 5.29
CA ALA A 100 14.92 -1.28 3.84
C ALA A 100 13.77 -1.94 3.09
N GLU A 101 13.29 -3.09 3.58
CA GLU A 101 12.12 -3.78 3.03
C GLU A 101 10.85 -2.90 3.18
N GLN A 102 10.60 -2.32 4.36
CA GLN A 102 9.45 -1.45 4.59
C GLN A 102 9.43 -0.21 3.69
N TYR A 103 10.55 0.50 3.57
CA TYR A 103 10.63 1.67 2.70
C TYR A 103 10.50 1.30 1.22
N SER A 104 11.05 0.15 0.81
CA SER A 104 10.90 -0.37 -0.54
C SER A 104 9.43 -0.67 -0.86
N GLU A 105 8.70 -1.30 0.05
CA GLU A 105 7.27 -1.57 -0.11
C GLU A 105 6.44 -0.28 -0.23
N GLN A 106 6.73 0.72 0.62
CA GLN A 106 6.05 2.02 0.55
C GLN A 106 6.29 2.73 -0.78
N LEU A 107 7.54 2.75 -1.25
CA LEU A 107 7.89 3.34 -2.54
C LEU A 107 7.25 2.59 -3.70
N LEU A 108 7.24 1.25 -3.65
CA LEU A 108 6.58 0.42 -4.66
C LEU A 108 5.07 0.74 -4.73
N GLN A 109 4.39 0.84 -3.58
CA GLN A 109 2.97 1.17 -3.53
C GLN A 109 2.68 2.56 -4.13
N ARG A 110 3.54 3.54 -3.88
CA ARG A 110 3.44 4.87 -4.47
C ARG A 110 3.62 4.83 -5.99
N LYS A 111 4.63 4.10 -6.49
CA LYS A 111 4.86 3.94 -7.94
C LYS A 111 3.66 3.24 -8.62
N LEU A 112 3.13 2.20 -7.99
CA LEU A 112 1.94 1.51 -8.47
C LEU A 112 0.72 2.43 -8.52
N MET A 113 0.49 3.23 -7.47
CA MET A 113 -0.62 4.21 -7.46
C MET A 113 -0.48 5.25 -8.57
N GLN A 114 0.74 5.78 -8.78
CA GLN A 114 1.01 6.72 -9.87
C GLN A 114 0.75 6.09 -11.24
N PHE A 115 1.17 4.85 -11.44
CA PHE A 115 0.89 4.09 -12.66
C PHE A 115 -0.61 3.94 -12.90
N VAL A 116 -1.36 3.49 -11.88
CA VAL A 116 -2.82 3.35 -11.95
C VAL A 116 -3.48 4.68 -12.27
N LEU A 117 -3.17 5.75 -11.53
CA LEU A 117 -3.76 7.09 -11.75
C LEU A 117 -3.40 7.69 -13.12
N GLY A 118 -2.30 7.28 -13.73
CA GLY A 118 -1.91 7.67 -15.08
C GLY A 118 -2.63 6.88 -16.17
N ALA A 119 -2.98 5.62 -15.90
CA ALA A 119 -3.68 4.75 -16.84
C ALA A 119 -5.18 5.05 -16.97
N PHE A 120 -5.80 5.67 -15.96
CA PHE A 120 -7.22 6.00 -15.95
C PHE A 120 -7.48 7.48 -16.21
N GLY A 121 -8.53 7.77 -16.99
CA GLY A 121 -9.03 9.12 -17.17
C GLY A 121 -9.56 9.70 -15.86
N LYS A 122 -9.06 10.87 -15.46
CA LYS A 122 -9.53 11.57 -14.26
C LYS A 122 -10.83 12.31 -14.59
N LYS A 123 -11.90 12.02 -13.85
CA LYS A 123 -13.15 12.78 -13.93
C LYS A 123 -13.20 13.78 -12.79
N GLU A 124 -12.97 15.05 -13.09
CA GLU A 124 -13.13 16.13 -12.12
C GLU A 124 -14.61 16.46 -11.95
N ILE A 125 -15.05 16.57 -10.70
CA ILE A 125 -16.43 16.92 -10.34
C ILE A 125 -16.35 18.13 -9.42
N LYS A 126 -16.97 19.24 -9.82
CA LYS A 126 -17.13 20.40 -8.94
C LYS A 126 -18.11 20.02 -7.83
N SER A 127 -17.67 20.14 -6.59
CA SER A 127 -18.45 19.80 -5.40
C SER A 127 -18.30 20.91 -4.37
N THR A 128 -19.38 21.19 -3.62
CA THR A 128 -19.26 21.99 -2.40
C THR A 128 -18.66 21.14 -1.28
N TYR A 129 -18.16 21.78 -0.23
CA TYR A 129 -17.69 21.08 0.97
C TYR A 129 -18.79 20.21 1.60
N ALA A 130 -20.02 20.73 1.65
CA ALA A 130 -21.16 20.00 2.20
C ALA A 130 -21.47 18.72 1.41
N ASP A 131 -21.37 18.77 0.08
CA ASP A 131 -21.60 17.61 -0.78
C ASP A 131 -20.48 16.58 -0.67
N PHE A 132 -19.23 17.03 -0.51
CA PHE A 132 -18.09 16.14 -0.26
C PHE A 132 -18.24 15.36 1.05
N ILE A 133 -18.60 16.05 2.14
CA ILE A 133 -18.82 15.40 3.46
C ILE A 133 -19.98 14.40 3.41
N LYS A 134 -21.05 14.70 2.67
CA LYS A 134 -22.16 13.76 2.46
C LYS A 134 -21.70 12.50 1.74
N GLU A 135 -20.86 12.64 0.71
CA GLU A 135 -20.41 11.51 -0.10
C GLU A 135 -19.41 10.62 0.63
N VAL A 136 -18.45 11.20 1.36
CA VAL A 136 -17.50 10.45 2.21
C VAL A 136 -18.21 9.62 3.28
N ASN A 137 -19.28 10.16 3.86
CA ASN A 137 -20.04 9.46 4.90
C ASN A 137 -20.97 8.36 4.35
N LYS A 138 -21.40 8.44 3.09
CA LYS A 138 -22.15 7.34 2.44
C LYS A 138 -21.32 6.08 2.28
N SER A 139 -20.02 6.20 1.98
CA SER A 139 -19.11 5.05 1.81
C SER A 139 -18.77 4.28 3.10
N LYS A 140 -19.29 4.70 4.26
CA LYS A 140 -19.11 4.02 5.56
C LYS A 140 -20.29 3.13 6.00
N LYS A 141 -21.34 2.99 5.18
CA LYS A 141 -22.45 2.04 5.41
C LYS A 141 -22.30 0.82 4.52
#